data_AF-A0A1B6KPM5-F1
#
_entry.id   AF-A0A1B6KPM5-F1
#
_cell.length_a   1.000
_cell.length_b   1.000
_cell.length_c   1.000
_cell.angle_alpha   90.00
_cell.angle_beta   90.00
_cell.angle_gamma   90.00
#
_symmetry.space_group_name_H-M   'P 1'
#
loop_
_entity.id
_entity.type
_entity.pdbx_description
1 polymer ?
#
loop_
_entity_poly.entity_id
_entity_poly.type
_entity_poly.pdbx_seq_one_letter_code
_entity_poly.pdbx_strand_id
1 'polypeptide(L)'
;KTKPAVLNWVTLGIKTSSKKKRELHWEAKINRNPLFLNYVKSYKKTFKKVVKAAKIMANSAYIVRSENKSKAAWQIVNTELGHSSIKTKTGIVLNGSKDGEDISGPQAVAEGFNDYFYLF
;
A
#
# COMPACT_ATOMS: atom_id res chain seq x y z
N LYS A 1 -3.59 10.28 18.65
CA LYS A 1 -4.11 10.14 17.26
C LYS A 1 -4.07 8.66 16.87
N THR A 2 -5.22 8.03 16.66
CA THR A 2 -5.34 6.62 16.24
C THR A 2 -4.90 6.50 14.77
N LYS A 3 -3.96 5.60 14.46
CA LYS A 3 -3.57 5.32 13.06
C LYS A 3 -4.80 4.77 12.33
N PRO A 4 -5.20 5.33 11.18
CA PRO A 4 -6.26 4.71 10.38
C PRO A 4 -5.75 3.35 9.92
N ALA A 5 -6.42 2.29 10.38
CA ALA A 5 -6.12 0.93 9.97
C ALA A 5 -6.44 0.78 8.48
N VAL A 6 -5.51 0.19 7.72
CA VAL A 6 -5.77 -0.18 6.33
C VAL A 6 -7.00 -1.09 6.28
N LEU A 7 -7.98 -0.74 5.45
CA LEU A 7 -9.21 -1.52 5.31
C LEU A 7 -8.87 -2.95 4.88
N ASN A 8 -9.33 -3.93 5.66
CA ASN A 8 -9.08 -5.33 5.38
C ASN A 8 -9.87 -5.77 4.13
N TRP A 9 -9.19 -5.80 2.98
CA TRP A 9 -9.77 -6.22 1.71
C TRP A 9 -10.07 -7.72 1.63
N VAL A 10 -9.61 -8.52 2.60
CA VAL A 10 -9.75 -9.98 2.61
C VAL A 10 -11.10 -10.39 3.19
N THR A 11 -12.12 -10.42 2.33
CA THR A 11 -13.48 -10.86 2.70
C THR A 11 -13.57 -12.38 2.87
N LEU A 12 -14.65 -12.85 3.52
CA LEU A 12 -14.95 -14.29 3.64
C LEU A 12 -15.02 -14.97 2.26
N GLY A 13 -15.67 -14.34 1.28
CA GLY A 13 -15.75 -14.86 -0.09
C GLY A 13 -14.38 -15.02 -0.75
N ILE A 14 -13.45 -14.09 -0.52
CA ILE A 14 -12.06 -14.21 -1.00
C ILE A 14 -11.33 -15.36 -0.30
N LYS A 15 -11.53 -15.54 1.02
CA LYS A 15 -10.95 -16.66 1.76
C LYS A 15 -11.44 -18.00 1.22
N THR A 16 -12.75 -18.16 1.04
CA THR A 16 -13.36 -19.37 0.47
C THR A 16 -12.85 -19.63 -0.93
N SER A 17 -12.85 -18.61 -1.79
CA SER A 17 -12.36 -18.72 -3.17
C SER A 17 -10.88 -19.05 -3.24
N SER A 18 -10.07 -18.54 -2.30
CA SER A 18 -8.65 -18.83 -2.17
C SER A 18 -8.41 -20.29 -1.78
N LYS A 19 -9.18 -20.82 -0.82
CA LYS A 19 -9.15 -22.24 -0.44
C LYS A 19 -9.47 -23.13 -1.64
N LYS A 20 -10.56 -22.86 -2.36
CA LYS A 20 -10.94 -23.60 -3.56
C LYS A 20 -9.88 -23.50 -4.67
N LYS A 21 -9.27 -22.33 -4.86
CA LYS A 21 -8.14 -22.16 -5.81
C LYS A 21 -6.99 -23.11 -5.49
N ARG A 22 -6.67 -23.30 -4.21
CA ARG A 22 -5.59 -24.16 -3.75
C ARG A 22 -5.93 -25.63 -3.94
N GLU A 23 -7.14 -26.04 -3.62
CA GLU A 23 -7.65 -27.39 -3.90
C GLU A 23 -7.54 -27.73 -5.40
N LEU A 24 -8.09 -26.88 -6.26
CA LEU A 24 -8.03 -27.04 -7.72
C LEU A 24 -6.60 -27.06 -8.26
N HIS A 25 -5.68 -26.33 -7.63
CA HIS A 25 -4.26 -26.36 -8.02
C HIS A 25 -3.61 -27.71 -7.73
N TRP A 26 -3.93 -28.33 -6.60
CA TRP A 26 -3.42 -29.65 -6.25
C TRP A 26 -4.00 -30.73 -7.15
N GLU A 27 -5.31 -30.71 -7.39
CA GLU A 27 -5.98 -31.66 -8.27
C GLU A 27 -5.46 -31.58 -9.73
N ALA A 28 -5.14 -30.38 -10.21
CA ALA A 28 -4.56 -30.19 -11.54
C ALA A 28 -3.14 -30.76 -11.72
N LYS A 29 -2.48 -31.22 -10.66
CA LYS A 29 -1.18 -31.90 -10.77
C LYS A 29 -1.32 -33.38 -11.17
N ILE A 30 -2.47 -33.99 -10.86
CA ILE A 30 -2.75 -35.41 -11.11
C ILE A 30 -3.76 -35.60 -12.24
N ASN A 31 -4.71 -34.68 -12.39
CA ASN A 31 -5.75 -34.77 -13.40
C ASN A 31 -5.26 -34.25 -14.76
N ARG A 32 -5.32 -35.10 -15.80
CA ARG A 32 -4.91 -34.77 -17.18
C ARG A 32 -6.06 -34.37 -18.11
N ASN A 33 -7.31 -34.33 -17.62
CA ASN A 33 -8.45 -33.96 -18.44
C ASN A 33 -8.33 -32.50 -18.95
N PRO A 34 -8.29 -32.26 -20.28
CA PRO A 34 -8.12 -30.92 -20.84
C PRO A 34 -9.21 -29.92 -20.43
N LEU A 35 -10.46 -30.36 -20.32
CA LEU A 35 -11.59 -29.51 -19.93
C LEU A 35 -11.42 -29.04 -18.48
N PHE A 36 -11.01 -29.94 -17.60
CA PHE A 36 -10.72 -29.62 -16.20
C PHE A 36 -9.57 -28.63 -16.08
N LEU A 37 -8.46 -28.87 -16.78
CA LEU A 37 -7.30 -27.96 -16.75
C LEU A 37 -7.66 -26.56 -17.26
N ASN A 38 -8.50 -26.47 -18.30
CA ASN A 38 -9.00 -25.19 -18.80
C ASN A 38 -9.90 -24.49 -17.78
N TYR A 39 -10.77 -25.23 -17.09
CA TYR A 39 -11.56 -24.70 -15.99
C TYR A 39 -10.69 -24.12 -14.87
N VAL A 40 -9.67 -24.85 -14.42
CA VAL A 40 -8.74 -24.39 -13.37
C VAL A 40 -7.98 -23.13 -13.80
N LYS A 41 -7.58 -23.05 -15.07
CA LYS A 41 -6.93 -21.85 -15.65
C LYS A 41 -7.87 -20.65 -15.60
N SER A 42 -9.11 -20.81 -16.04
CA SER A 42 -10.14 -19.78 -16.02
C SER A 42 -10.48 -19.33 -14.59
N TYR A 43 -10.64 -20.28 -13.67
CA TYR A 43 -10.88 -19.99 -12.25
C TYR A 43 -9.75 -19.13 -11.65
N LYS A 44 -8.48 -19.50 -11.87
CA LYS A 44 -7.33 -18.71 -11.41
C LYS A 44 -7.33 -17.29 -11.99
N LYS A 45 -7.71 -17.13 -13.26
CA LYS A 45 -7.82 -15.82 -13.93
C LYS A 45 -8.91 -14.96 -13.27
N THR A 46 -10.11 -15.51 -13.06
CA THR A 46 -11.21 -14.80 -12.41
C THR A 46 -10.86 -14.44 -10.96
N PHE A 47 -10.29 -15.37 -10.20
CA PHE A 47 -9.87 -15.11 -8.82
C PHE A 47 -8.88 -13.94 -8.73
N LYS A 48 -7.87 -13.89 -9.63
CA LYS A 48 -6.93 -12.76 -9.70
C LYS A 48 -7.64 -11.42 -9.95
N LYS A 49 -8.63 -11.39 -10.85
CA LYS A 49 -9.42 -10.17 -11.13
C LYS A 49 -10.21 -9.72 -9.89
N VAL A 50 -10.86 -10.65 -9.21
CA VAL A 50 -11.65 -10.36 -7.99
C VAL A 50 -10.74 -9.81 -6.88
N VAL A 51 -9.60 -10.45 -6.63
CA VAL A 51 -8.62 -9.97 -5.64
C VAL A 51 -8.11 -8.57 -5.98
N LYS A 52 -7.79 -8.31 -7.25
CA LYS A 52 -7.36 -6.97 -7.71
C LYS A 52 -8.44 -5.92 -7.43
N ALA A 53 -9.69 -6.21 -7.77
CA ALA A 53 -10.81 -5.29 -7.54
C ALA A 53 -11.02 -5.01 -6.04
N ALA A 54 -10.96 -6.04 -5.20
CA ALA A 54 -11.10 -5.88 -3.75
C ALA A 54 -9.99 -5.02 -3.13
N LYS A 55 -8.74 -5.23 -3.54
CA LYS A 55 -7.60 -4.40 -3.13
C LYS A 55 -7.80 -2.93 -3.53
N ILE A 56 -8.16 -2.68 -4.79
CA ILE A 56 -8.41 -1.32 -5.29
C ILE A 56 -9.49 -0.65 -4.46
N MET A 57 -10.63 -1.32 -4.25
CA MET A 57 -11.75 -0.79 -3.49
C MET A 57 -11.34 -0.40 -2.06
N ALA A 58 -10.63 -1.29 -1.36
CA ALA A 58 -10.18 -1.01 0.00
C ALA A 58 -9.15 0.14 0.07
N ASN A 59 -8.19 0.17 -0.86
CA ASN A 59 -7.18 1.21 -0.93
C ASN A 59 -7.79 2.57 -1.27
N SER A 60 -8.71 2.63 -2.23
CA SER A 60 -9.45 3.85 -2.58
C SER A 60 -10.26 4.36 -1.39
N ALA A 61 -10.99 3.49 -0.70
CA ALA A 61 -11.74 3.87 0.50
C ALA A 61 -10.81 4.37 1.63
N TYR A 62 -9.64 3.77 1.79
CA TYR A 62 -8.62 4.22 2.75
C TYR A 62 -8.11 5.63 2.43
N ILE A 63 -7.74 5.90 1.18
CA ILE A 63 -7.25 7.22 0.74
C ILE A 63 -8.33 8.29 0.92
N VAL A 64 -9.57 8.01 0.49
CA VAL A 64 -10.67 8.97 0.58
C VAL A 64 -10.98 9.34 2.04
N ARG A 65 -10.89 8.39 2.97
CA ARG A 65 -11.12 8.62 4.41
C ARG A 65 -9.93 9.24 5.14
N SER A 66 -8.77 9.34 4.50
CA SER A 66 -7.56 9.86 5.12
C SER A 66 -7.53 11.39 5.10
N GLU A 67 -7.07 11.99 6.21
CA GLU A 67 -6.86 13.44 6.31
C GLU A 67 -5.77 13.92 5.35
N ASN A 68 -4.66 13.17 5.24
CA ASN A 68 -3.58 13.43 4.30
C ASN A 68 -3.52 12.33 3.22
N LYS A 69 -4.13 12.64 2.06
CA LYS A 69 -4.27 11.73 0.91
C LYS A 69 -2.92 11.30 0.33
N SER A 70 -1.97 12.23 0.20
CA SER A 70 -0.64 11.95 -0.35
C SER A 70 0.13 10.98 0.55
N LYS A 71 0.06 11.19 1.87
CA LYS A 71 0.67 10.30 2.85
C LYS A 71 0.02 8.92 2.84
N ALA A 72 -1.30 8.84 2.77
CA ALA A 72 -2.03 7.58 2.70
C ALA A 72 -1.69 6.77 1.44
N ALA A 73 -1.60 7.44 0.28
CA ALA A 73 -1.17 6.80 -0.97
C ALA A 73 0.27 6.26 -0.84
N TRP A 74 1.20 7.04 -0.30
CA TRP A 74 2.57 6.57 -0.06
C TRP A 74 2.66 5.41 0.92
N GLN A 75 1.83 5.41 1.97
CA GLN A 75 1.75 4.29 2.91
C GLN A 75 1.29 3.00 2.22
N ILE A 76 0.32 3.08 1.30
CA ILE A 76 -0.12 1.93 0.51
C ILE A 76 1.03 1.39 -0.35
N VAL A 77 1.72 2.28 -1.09
CA VAL A 77 2.85 1.89 -1.95
C VAL A 77 3.95 1.19 -1.13
N ASN A 78 4.36 1.79 -0.01
CA ASN A 78 5.37 1.21 0.87
C ASN A 78 4.95 -0.16 1.41
N THR A 79 3.67 -0.32 1.73
CA THR A 79 3.12 -1.59 2.21
C THR A 79 3.18 -2.69 1.13
N GLU A 80 2.81 -2.37 -0.11
CA GLU A 80 2.82 -3.33 -1.22
C GLU A 80 4.25 -3.68 -1.69
N LEU A 81 5.22 -2.78 -1.49
CA LEU A 81 6.65 -3.04 -1.74
C LEU A 81 7.35 -3.79 -0.59
N GLY A 82 6.66 -4.06 0.52
CA GLY A 82 7.24 -4.75 1.67
C GLY A 82 8.10 -3.87 2.58
N HIS A 83 8.09 -2.55 2.39
CA HIS A 83 8.76 -1.56 3.25
C HIS A 83 7.94 -1.26 4.51
N SER A 84 7.45 -2.32 5.17
CA SER A 84 6.55 -2.30 6.33
C SER A 84 7.15 -1.60 7.56
N SER A 85 8.45 -1.32 7.54
CA SER A 85 9.21 -0.75 8.65
C SER A 85 10.05 0.44 8.20
N ILE A 86 9.44 1.47 7.62
CA ILE A 86 10.05 2.80 7.76
C ILE A 86 9.84 3.17 9.23
N LYS A 87 10.85 2.89 10.06
CA LYS A 87 11.00 3.60 11.34
C LYS A 87 10.84 5.07 10.97
N THR A 88 9.82 5.74 11.50
CA THR A 88 9.78 7.19 11.44
C THR A 88 11.11 7.66 11.99
N LYS A 89 11.99 8.18 11.14
CA LYS A 89 13.13 8.95 11.62
C LYS A 89 12.51 10.14 12.33
N THR A 90 12.32 10.02 13.64
CA THR A 90 12.05 11.13 14.52
C THR A 90 13.37 11.86 14.70
N GLY A 91 13.37 13.18 14.57
CA GLY A 91 14.60 13.97 14.56
C GLY A 91 15.21 14.13 13.16
N ILE A 92 14.39 14.22 12.11
CA ILE A 92 14.87 14.89 10.88
C ILE A 92 14.93 16.38 11.24
N VAL A 93 16.14 16.84 11.51
CA VAL A 93 16.44 18.25 11.68
C VAL A 93 16.99 18.75 10.35
N LEU A 94 16.52 19.90 9.89
CA LEU A 94 17.23 20.64 8.86
C LEU A 94 18.41 21.34 9.54
N ASN A 95 19.64 20.95 9.21
CA ASN A 95 20.80 21.72 9.62
C ASN A 95 20.64 23.14 9.11
N GLY A 96 20.45 24.10 10.02
CA GLY A 96 20.33 25.50 9.67
C GLY A 96 21.59 25.96 8.93
N SER A 97 21.37 26.65 7.81
CA SER A 97 22.43 27.41 7.15
C SER A 97 22.82 28.59 8.05
N LYS A 98 24.04 28.51 8.59
CA LYS A 98 24.71 29.41 9.55
C LYS A 98 24.43 29.02 11.01
N ASP A 99 25.51 28.68 11.71
CA ASP A 99 25.63 28.49 13.16
C ASP A 99 25.14 27.17 13.78
N GLY A 100 24.62 26.23 13.00
CA GLY A 100 24.40 24.84 13.48
C GLY A 100 23.21 24.67 14.41
N GLU A 101 22.29 25.64 14.43
CA GLU A 101 21.01 25.56 15.13
C GLU A 101 20.03 24.63 14.38
N ASP A 102 19.35 23.79 15.15
CA ASP A 102 18.41 22.78 14.67
C ASP A 102 17.07 23.43 14.27
N ILE A 103 16.78 23.52 12.97
CA ILE A 103 15.51 24.08 12.50
C ILE A 103 14.43 23.00 12.52
N SER A 104 13.48 23.13 13.45
CA SER A 104 12.33 22.22 13.61
C SER A 104 10.96 22.90 13.46
N GLY A 105 10.90 24.23 13.52
CA GLY A 105 9.68 25.02 13.45
C GLY A 105 9.15 25.19 12.02
N PRO A 106 7.84 24.95 11.73
CA PRO A 106 7.29 25.02 10.38
C PRO A 106 7.52 26.36 9.67
N GLN A 107 7.52 27.48 10.41
CA GLN A 107 7.75 28.82 9.87
C GLN A 107 9.22 29.04 9.49
N ALA A 108 10.16 28.67 10.36
CA ALA A 108 11.59 28.76 10.07
C ALA A 108 12.02 27.86 8.90
N VAL A 109 11.37 26.71 8.73
CA VAL A 109 11.56 25.85 7.55
C VAL A 109 11.08 26.53 6.26
N ALA A 110 9.92 27.19 6.32
CA ALA A 110 9.37 27.90 5.17
C ALA A 110 10.22 29.13 4.78
N GLU A 111 10.71 29.87 5.76
CA GLU A 111 11.63 31.01 5.56
C GLU A 111 12.95 30.55 4.95
N GLY A 112 13.61 29.51 5.49
CA GLY A 112 14.86 28.98 4.92
C GLY A 112 14.69 28.39 3.52
N PHE A 113 13.55 27.76 3.22
CA PHE A 113 13.24 27.30 1.87
C PHE A 113 13.06 28.49 0.91
N ASN A 114 12.33 29.51 1.34
CA ASN A 114 12.16 30.72 0.55
C ASN A 114 13.53 31.38 0.26
N ASP A 115 14.37 31.58 1.26
CA ASP A 115 15.70 32.19 1.06
C ASP A 115 16.57 31.41 0.06
N TYR A 116 16.50 30.08 0.07
CA TYR A 116 17.27 29.24 -0.85
C TYR A 116 16.77 29.33 -2.31
N PHE A 117 15.45 29.46 -2.51
CA PHE A 117 14.84 29.40 -3.85
C PHE A 117 14.42 30.77 -4.43
N TYR A 118 14.35 31.84 -3.63
CA TYR A 118 14.06 33.20 -4.10
C TYR A 118 15.31 34.01 -4.49
N LEU A 119 16.53 33.50 -4.25
CA LEU A 119 17.80 34.10 -4.72
C LEU A 119 18.25 33.57 -6.10
N PHE A 120 17.30 33.42 -7.02
CA PHE A 120 17.56 33.30 -8.47
C PHE A 120 16.78 34.36 -9.24
#